data_AF-A0A2G2WDY9-F1
#
_entry.id   AF-A0A2G2WDY9-F1
#
_cell.length_a   1.000
_cell.length_b   1.000
_cell.length_c   1.000
_cell.angle_alpha   90.00
_cell.angle_beta   90.00
_cell.angle_gamma   90.00
#
_symmetry.space_group_name_H-M   'P 1'
#
loop_
_entity.id
_entity.type
_entity.pdbx_description
1 polymer ?
#
loop_
_entity_poly.entity_id
_entity_poly.type
_entity_poly.pdbx_seq_one_letter_code
_entity_poly.pdbx_strand_id
1 'polypeptide(L)'
;MTNYNNKDKIETDIIGWFEEVAEESVDVQRQTLRRILELNHGVEYLKKWIGDIRIQEMDDNEMESIYASLVPLASHVDLEPFTQRIADGDTTPLLTQQPITNLSLSSGTTEGRQKFVPFTQHSSQTTLQIFKLAAAYRSRIYPIRGGGRILEFIYSSKQCKTKGGVIVGTATTHYYASEEFKIKQQQTKSFTCSTEEVISCGDYQQSTYCHLLLGLYFSHEVEFVTSTFAYSIVQAFRSYEEMWKELCHDIREGTLSSRINIAKVRKAVLGTTQPNPELASRIQSVCEKLEKEDWFSIIPKLWPNAKYVYSIMTGSMQPYLTKLRHYSGELPLVSADYGSTESWIGVNVDPKTPPEKVTFAVIPTFSYFEFIPLYRHKSNHNYQNGNINSTNYDFIEGDPVSLSQVKTGQQYEVVLTTFTGLYRYRLGDVVEVEGFFKNTPKLNFICRRNLILTVNIDKNTEKDLQLVVERGSQILSKSKQTELVDFTSHANVATQPGHYVIYWEIKGEIDEKVLDECCRDMDASFVDHGWRKKEAEEEKEVEKEAVVAADAEKEENETEDVMEETKDKEKGEDKEVGFMDIVDEINNTYADDEENGKKDV
;
A
#
# COMPACT_ATOMS: atom_id res chain seq x y z
N MET A 1 2.23 32.61 -34.26
CA MET A 1 2.80 31.43 -34.93
C MET A 1 3.87 30.84 -34.02
N THR A 2 3.46 30.38 -32.83
CA THR A 2 4.29 30.55 -31.62
C THR A 2 4.18 29.41 -30.59
N ASN A 3 3.36 28.38 -30.84
CA ASN A 3 3.05 27.32 -29.87
C ASN A 3 3.84 26.00 -30.06
N TYR A 4 4.86 25.96 -30.93
CA TYR A 4 5.71 24.76 -31.09
C TYR A 4 7.00 24.83 -30.26
N ASN A 5 7.77 25.93 -30.35
CA ASN A 5 9.10 26.04 -29.73
C ASN A 5 9.17 25.86 -28.19
N ASN A 6 8.05 25.90 -27.46
CA ASN A 6 8.06 25.70 -26.00
C ASN A 6 8.08 24.22 -25.60
N LYS A 7 7.56 23.28 -26.41
CA LYS A 7 7.59 21.84 -26.06
C LYS A 7 9.03 21.30 -26.05
N ASP A 8 9.77 21.56 -27.12
CA ASP A 8 11.13 21.06 -27.30
C ASP A 8 12.10 21.55 -26.20
N LYS A 9 11.80 22.73 -25.64
CA LYS A 9 12.56 23.35 -24.54
C LYS A 9 12.23 22.70 -23.17
N ILE A 10 10.96 22.35 -22.95
CA ILE A 10 10.52 21.59 -21.75
C ILE A 10 11.09 20.16 -21.76
N GLU A 11 11.33 19.58 -22.94
CA GLU A 11 11.99 18.27 -23.07
C GLU A 11 13.49 18.31 -22.73
N THR A 12 14.14 19.48 -22.71
CA THR A 12 15.59 19.60 -22.45
C THR A 12 15.96 19.90 -20.99
N ASP A 13 15.10 20.54 -20.20
CA ASP A 13 15.32 20.71 -18.75
C ASP A 13 14.02 20.58 -17.94
N ILE A 14 13.64 19.33 -17.65
CA ILE A 14 12.48 19.03 -16.81
C ILE A 14 12.68 19.44 -15.35
N ILE A 15 13.92 19.61 -14.87
CA ILE A 15 14.18 20.08 -13.50
C ILE A 15 14.01 21.60 -13.44
N GLY A 16 14.50 22.34 -14.44
CA GLY A 16 14.21 23.77 -14.60
C GLY A 16 12.71 24.06 -14.62
N TRP A 17 11.94 23.27 -15.38
CA TRP A 17 10.46 23.34 -15.34
C TRP A 17 9.89 23.10 -13.93
N PHE A 18 10.38 22.08 -13.21
CA PHE A 18 9.86 21.81 -11.86
C PHE A 18 10.27 22.89 -10.85
N GLU A 19 11.49 23.43 -10.95
CA GLU A 19 11.96 24.54 -10.13
C GLU A 19 11.17 25.83 -10.38
N GLU A 20 10.71 26.08 -11.60
CA GLU A 20 9.84 27.19 -11.98
C GLU A 20 8.44 27.05 -11.35
N VAL A 21 7.75 25.91 -11.55
CA VAL A 21 6.41 25.70 -10.97
C VAL A 21 6.41 25.48 -9.45
N ALA A 22 7.55 25.11 -8.85
CA ALA A 22 7.70 25.05 -7.40
C ALA A 22 7.93 26.44 -6.76
N GLU A 23 8.52 27.39 -7.50
CA GLU A 23 8.65 28.78 -7.08
C GLU A 23 7.28 29.48 -7.14
N GLU A 24 6.53 29.35 -8.24
CA GLU A 24 5.20 29.94 -8.42
C GLU A 24 4.05 29.03 -7.92
N SER A 25 4.35 28.10 -7.01
CA SER A 25 3.46 26.98 -6.62
C SER A 25 2.04 27.36 -6.21
N VAL A 26 1.85 28.54 -5.58
CA VAL A 26 0.55 29.04 -5.13
C VAL A 26 -0.35 29.40 -6.30
N ASP A 27 0.16 30.17 -7.27
CA ASP A 27 -0.62 30.60 -8.42
C ASP A 27 -0.76 29.46 -9.45
N VAL A 28 0.24 28.57 -9.54
CA VAL A 28 0.14 27.31 -10.31
C VAL A 28 -0.97 26.40 -9.75
N GLN A 29 -1.19 26.36 -8.43
CA GLN A 29 -2.31 25.62 -7.84
C GLN A 29 -3.67 26.20 -8.24
N ARG A 30 -3.83 27.53 -8.21
CA ARG A 30 -5.07 28.20 -8.63
C ARG A 30 -5.37 28.01 -10.11
N GLN A 31 -4.36 28.19 -10.96
CA GLN A 31 -4.47 27.91 -12.39
C GLN A 31 -4.80 26.44 -12.68
N THR A 32 -4.26 25.52 -11.88
CA THR A 32 -4.59 24.08 -11.95
C THR A 32 -6.04 23.83 -11.56
N LEU A 33 -6.54 24.43 -10.49
CA LEU A 33 -7.94 24.35 -10.09
C LEU A 33 -8.87 24.95 -11.16
N ARG A 34 -8.60 26.17 -11.66
CA ARG A 34 -9.33 26.79 -12.78
C ARG A 34 -9.43 25.82 -13.95
N ARG A 35 -8.30 25.26 -14.38
CA ARG A 35 -8.25 24.35 -15.53
C ARG A 35 -9.03 23.05 -15.30
N ILE A 36 -9.09 22.53 -14.07
CA ILE A 36 -9.94 21.38 -13.73
C ILE A 36 -11.42 21.76 -13.83
N LEU A 37 -11.82 22.90 -13.25
CA LEU A 37 -13.21 23.35 -13.25
C LEU A 37 -13.70 23.79 -14.64
N GLU A 38 -12.82 24.33 -15.49
CA GLU A 38 -13.11 24.63 -16.89
C GLU A 38 -13.25 23.36 -17.74
N LEU A 39 -12.32 22.40 -17.59
CA LEU A 39 -12.38 21.11 -18.30
C LEU A 39 -13.65 20.34 -17.95
N ASN A 40 -14.03 20.35 -16.68
CA ASN A 40 -15.17 19.59 -16.15
C ASN A 40 -16.41 20.47 -15.93
N HIS A 41 -16.47 21.68 -16.51
CA HIS A 41 -17.60 22.57 -16.34
C HIS A 41 -18.91 21.90 -16.79
N GLY A 42 -19.96 22.00 -15.99
CA GLY A 42 -21.28 21.45 -16.33
C GLY A 42 -21.43 19.92 -16.23
N VAL A 43 -20.49 19.19 -15.63
CA VAL A 43 -20.71 17.77 -15.24
C VAL A 43 -21.75 17.67 -14.12
N GLU A 44 -22.38 16.50 -13.97
CA GLU A 44 -23.47 16.28 -13.00
C GLU A 44 -23.06 16.63 -11.56
N TYR A 45 -21.86 16.21 -11.13
CA TYR A 45 -21.36 16.51 -9.78
C TYR A 45 -21.14 18.01 -9.54
N LEU A 46 -20.47 18.73 -10.46
CA LEU A 46 -20.20 20.16 -10.26
C LEU A 46 -21.46 21.02 -10.41
N LYS A 47 -22.43 20.61 -11.22
CA LYS A 47 -23.75 21.29 -11.31
C LYS A 47 -24.49 21.32 -9.97
N LYS A 48 -24.33 20.30 -9.13
CA LYS A 48 -24.95 20.24 -7.78
C LYS A 48 -24.45 21.35 -6.83
N TRP A 49 -23.21 21.82 -7.02
CA TRP A 49 -22.52 22.69 -6.06
C TRP A 49 -22.20 24.08 -6.62
N ILE A 50 -21.75 24.16 -7.88
CA ILE A 50 -21.33 25.40 -8.55
C ILE A 50 -22.43 25.94 -9.48
N GLY A 51 -23.34 25.07 -9.94
CA GLY A 51 -24.46 25.47 -10.81
C GLY A 51 -24.00 26.20 -12.08
N ASP A 52 -24.65 27.33 -12.37
CA ASP A 52 -24.39 28.18 -13.55
C ASP A 52 -23.40 29.34 -13.26
N ILE A 53 -22.57 29.24 -12.21
CA ILE A 53 -21.55 30.26 -11.90
C ILE A 53 -20.53 30.36 -13.05
N ARG A 54 -20.28 31.60 -13.50
CA ARG A 54 -19.36 31.91 -14.60
C ARG A 54 -17.91 32.00 -14.13
N ILE A 55 -17.31 30.83 -13.93
CA ILE A 55 -15.91 30.65 -13.50
C ILE A 55 -14.92 31.43 -14.41
N GLN A 56 -15.26 31.60 -15.69
CA GLN A 56 -14.47 32.32 -16.69
C GLN A 56 -14.46 33.85 -16.50
N GLU A 57 -15.38 34.41 -15.73
CA GLU A 57 -15.49 35.85 -15.44
C GLU A 57 -14.85 36.26 -14.10
N MET A 58 -14.38 35.28 -13.30
CA MET A 58 -13.79 35.46 -11.96
C MET A 58 -12.26 35.42 -11.99
N ASP A 59 -11.61 36.06 -11.00
CA ASP A 59 -10.16 35.90 -10.79
C ASP A 59 -9.81 34.56 -10.08
N ASP A 60 -8.53 34.22 -10.07
CA ASP A 60 -8.01 32.94 -9.55
C ASP A 60 -8.22 32.75 -8.04
N ASN A 61 -8.25 33.83 -7.25
CA ASN A 61 -8.50 33.81 -5.81
C ASN A 61 -10.01 33.77 -5.51
N GLU A 62 -10.81 34.53 -6.27
CA GLU A 62 -12.28 34.49 -6.18
C GLU A 62 -12.78 33.08 -6.46
N MET A 63 -12.26 32.45 -7.52
CA MET A 63 -12.56 31.08 -7.93
C MET A 63 -12.12 30.05 -6.87
N GLU A 64 -10.91 30.16 -6.33
CA GLU A 64 -10.40 29.30 -5.24
C GLU A 64 -11.30 29.37 -3.99
N SER A 65 -11.70 30.58 -3.58
CA SER A 65 -12.56 30.84 -2.42
C SER A 65 -14.00 30.35 -2.61
N ILE A 66 -14.59 30.58 -3.79
CA ILE A 66 -15.94 30.11 -4.14
C ILE A 66 -15.96 28.57 -4.23
N TYR A 67 -14.92 27.96 -4.81
CA TYR A 67 -14.78 26.50 -4.84
C TYR A 67 -14.72 25.90 -3.43
N ALA A 68 -13.86 26.44 -2.56
CA ALA A 68 -13.67 25.94 -1.20
C ALA A 68 -14.88 26.18 -0.27
N SER A 69 -15.80 27.07 -0.63
CA SER A 69 -17.02 27.36 0.15
C SER A 69 -18.28 26.65 -0.37
N LEU A 70 -18.38 26.36 -1.68
CA LEU A 70 -19.55 25.71 -2.27
C LEU A 70 -19.42 24.20 -2.46
N VAL A 71 -18.22 23.69 -2.75
CA VAL A 71 -17.99 22.24 -2.95
C VAL A 71 -17.59 21.63 -1.60
N PRO A 72 -18.28 20.61 -1.08
CA PRO A 72 -17.92 19.99 0.19
C PRO A 72 -16.67 19.11 0.05
N LEU A 73 -16.03 18.80 1.18
CA LEU A 73 -15.13 17.65 1.27
C LEU A 73 -15.89 16.36 0.89
N ALA A 74 -15.27 15.48 0.12
CA ALA A 74 -15.84 14.21 -0.32
C ALA A 74 -15.01 13.02 0.17
N SER A 75 -15.67 11.91 0.53
CA SER A 75 -15.06 10.61 0.72
C SER A 75 -15.23 9.74 -0.54
N HIS A 76 -14.85 8.45 -0.47
CA HIS A 76 -15.20 7.51 -1.53
C HIS A 76 -16.72 7.28 -1.62
N VAL A 77 -17.43 7.22 -0.50
CA VAL A 77 -18.86 6.91 -0.44
C VAL A 77 -19.70 7.96 -1.16
N ASP A 78 -19.26 9.23 -1.12
CA ASP A 78 -19.91 10.35 -1.81
C ASP A 78 -19.76 10.31 -3.34
N LEU A 79 -18.75 9.58 -3.85
CA LEU A 79 -18.42 9.46 -5.27
C LEU A 79 -18.76 8.08 -5.86
N GLU A 80 -18.88 7.04 -5.03
CA GLU A 80 -19.23 5.66 -5.41
C GLU A 80 -20.48 5.59 -6.32
N PRO A 81 -21.60 6.33 -6.08
CA PRO A 81 -22.76 6.27 -6.97
C PRO A 81 -22.48 6.73 -8.40
N PHE A 82 -21.53 7.67 -8.59
CA PHE A 82 -21.14 8.14 -9.91
C PHE A 82 -20.15 7.18 -10.58
N THR A 83 -19.18 6.63 -9.84
CA THR A 83 -18.23 5.64 -10.38
C THR A 83 -18.90 4.31 -10.71
N GLN A 84 -19.93 3.91 -9.96
CA GLN A 84 -20.75 2.74 -10.25
C GLN A 84 -21.61 2.95 -11.51
N ARG A 85 -22.24 4.12 -11.69
CA ARG A 85 -22.93 4.46 -12.95
C ARG A 85 -22.00 4.41 -14.17
N ILE A 86 -20.77 4.93 -14.05
CA ILE A 86 -19.73 4.78 -15.08
C ILE A 86 -19.44 3.29 -15.34
N ALA A 87 -19.25 2.48 -14.28
CA ALA A 87 -19.02 1.05 -14.40
C ALA A 87 -20.18 0.30 -15.10
N ASP A 88 -21.43 0.69 -14.84
CA ASP A 88 -22.61 0.11 -15.51
C ASP A 88 -22.85 0.65 -16.93
N GLY A 89 -22.07 1.65 -17.38
CA GLY A 89 -22.04 2.12 -18.77
C GLY A 89 -22.75 3.46 -19.03
N ASP A 90 -23.04 4.25 -17.98
CA ASP A 90 -23.54 5.61 -18.13
C ASP A 90 -22.49 6.49 -18.84
N THR A 91 -22.86 7.01 -20.02
CA THR A 91 -21.99 7.87 -20.86
C THR A 91 -22.23 9.36 -20.63
N THR A 92 -23.10 9.71 -19.67
CA THR A 92 -23.34 11.09 -19.25
C THR A 92 -22.08 11.67 -18.58
N PRO A 93 -21.75 12.97 -18.76
CA PRO A 93 -20.65 13.62 -18.04
C PRO A 93 -20.92 13.73 -16.52
N LEU A 94 -20.60 12.67 -15.76
CA LEU A 94 -20.89 12.58 -14.32
C LEU A 94 -19.86 13.34 -13.47
N LEU A 95 -18.59 12.95 -13.63
CA LEU A 95 -17.45 13.45 -12.87
C LEU A 95 -16.48 14.28 -13.72
N THR A 96 -16.37 13.99 -15.02
CA THR A 96 -15.55 14.73 -16.00
C THR A 96 -16.27 14.77 -17.36
N GLN A 97 -15.91 15.73 -18.21
CA GLN A 97 -16.37 15.78 -19.61
C GLN A 97 -15.68 14.74 -20.50
N GLN A 98 -14.56 14.13 -20.05
CA GLN A 98 -13.91 13.04 -20.78
C GLN A 98 -14.65 11.71 -20.54
N PRO A 99 -15.08 10.98 -21.58
CA PRO A 99 -15.63 9.63 -21.40
C PRO A 99 -14.64 8.69 -20.72
N ILE A 100 -15.04 8.10 -19.60
CA ILE A 100 -14.20 7.19 -18.80
C ILE A 100 -14.27 5.78 -19.39
N THR A 101 -13.20 5.37 -20.06
CA THR A 101 -13.05 4.02 -20.63
C THR A 101 -12.31 3.04 -19.71
N ASN A 102 -11.59 3.56 -18.71
CA ASN A 102 -10.82 2.79 -17.74
C ASN A 102 -11.14 3.21 -16.30
N LEU A 103 -11.38 2.24 -15.43
CA LEU A 103 -11.46 2.42 -13.97
C LEU A 103 -10.28 1.70 -13.32
N SER A 104 -9.52 2.42 -12.50
CA SER A 104 -8.50 1.84 -11.63
C SER A 104 -9.14 1.26 -10.37
N LEU A 105 -8.68 0.08 -9.96
CA LEU A 105 -8.89 -0.48 -8.63
C LEU A 105 -7.87 0.14 -7.67
N SER A 106 -8.34 0.84 -6.63
CA SER A 106 -7.47 1.27 -5.51
C SER A 106 -7.28 0.14 -4.51
N SER A 107 -6.10 0.07 -3.89
CA SER A 107 -5.74 -0.94 -2.89
C SER A 107 -6.45 -0.74 -1.54
N GLY A 108 -6.85 0.50 -1.22
CA GLY A 108 -7.60 0.77 0.01
C GLY A 108 -9.07 0.41 -0.17
N THR A 109 -9.53 -0.64 0.51
CA THR A 109 -10.94 -1.05 0.50
C THR A 109 -11.80 -0.17 1.41
N THR A 110 -13.10 -0.10 1.10
CA THR A 110 -14.15 0.30 2.06
C THR A 110 -15.03 -0.92 2.27
N GLU A 111 -15.23 -1.37 3.52
CA GLU A 111 -16.09 -2.53 3.84
C GLU A 111 -15.77 -3.79 3.00
N GLY A 112 -14.49 -4.03 2.73
CA GLY A 112 -14.01 -5.16 1.90
C GLY A 112 -14.15 -4.97 0.39
N ARG A 113 -14.80 -3.90 -0.09
CA ARG A 113 -14.95 -3.59 -1.53
C ARG A 113 -13.78 -2.75 -2.06
N GLN A 114 -13.30 -3.08 -3.27
CA GLN A 114 -12.28 -2.32 -3.97
C GLN A 114 -12.88 -1.05 -4.58
N LYS A 115 -12.22 0.09 -4.34
CA LYS A 115 -12.69 1.39 -4.84
C LYS A 115 -12.40 1.56 -6.33
N PHE A 116 -13.42 1.94 -7.11
CA PHE A 116 -13.23 2.41 -8.48
C PHE A 116 -12.77 3.87 -8.52
N VAL A 117 -11.73 4.15 -9.30
CA VAL A 117 -11.15 5.48 -9.52
C VAL A 117 -11.05 5.76 -11.03
N PRO A 118 -11.59 6.87 -11.56
CA PRO A 118 -11.50 7.17 -12.99
C PRO A 118 -10.04 7.35 -13.47
N PHE A 119 -9.65 6.59 -14.51
CA PHE A 119 -8.32 6.66 -15.12
C PHE A 119 -8.42 7.18 -16.55
N THR A 120 -7.68 8.24 -16.87
CA THR A 120 -7.67 8.86 -18.21
C THR A 120 -6.26 9.01 -18.73
N GLN A 121 -6.10 9.55 -19.95
CA GLN A 121 -4.76 9.86 -20.49
C GLN A 121 -4.01 10.90 -19.63
N HIS A 122 -4.71 11.74 -18.86
CA HIS A 122 -4.05 12.62 -17.88
C HIS A 122 -3.27 11.81 -16.84
N SER A 123 -3.85 10.69 -16.36
CA SER A 123 -3.23 9.79 -15.39
C SER A 123 -1.94 9.15 -15.92
N SER A 124 -1.90 8.73 -17.19
CA SER A 124 -0.67 8.19 -17.79
C SER A 124 0.36 9.27 -18.14
N GLN A 125 -0.08 10.48 -18.52
CA GLN A 125 0.80 11.63 -18.79
C GLN A 125 1.50 12.14 -17.52
N THR A 126 0.80 12.32 -16.40
CA THR A 126 1.44 12.72 -15.13
C THR A 126 2.39 11.64 -14.60
N THR A 127 2.03 10.36 -14.76
CA THR A 127 2.92 9.22 -14.44
C THR A 127 4.22 9.26 -15.25
N LEU A 128 4.16 9.53 -16.56
CA LEU A 128 5.36 9.74 -17.37
C LEU A 128 6.16 10.97 -16.92
N GLN A 129 5.48 12.07 -16.60
CA GLN A 129 6.13 13.33 -16.20
C GLN A 129 6.91 13.19 -14.88
N ILE A 130 6.33 12.54 -13.85
CA ILE A 130 7.04 12.31 -12.59
C ILE A 130 8.17 11.29 -12.76
N PHE A 131 7.99 10.22 -13.54
CA PHE A 131 9.06 9.26 -13.79
C PHE A 131 10.24 9.89 -14.57
N LYS A 132 9.98 10.82 -15.50
CA LYS A 132 11.05 11.62 -16.15
C LYS A 132 11.75 12.55 -15.15
N LEU A 133 10.99 13.25 -14.30
CA LEU A 133 11.53 14.21 -13.33
C LEU A 133 12.40 13.51 -12.25
N ALA A 134 11.87 12.46 -11.65
CA ALA A 134 12.57 11.66 -10.65
C ALA A 134 13.81 10.96 -11.25
N ALA A 135 13.73 10.48 -12.50
CA ALA A 135 14.90 9.95 -13.21
C ALA A 135 15.97 11.04 -13.43
N ALA A 136 15.58 12.29 -13.75
CA ALA A 136 16.52 13.39 -13.88
C ALA A 136 17.22 13.73 -12.55
N TYR A 137 16.48 13.79 -11.44
CA TYR A 137 17.06 13.96 -10.09
C TYR A 137 18.01 12.82 -9.72
N ARG A 138 17.62 11.56 -9.92
CA ARG A 138 18.51 10.40 -9.72
C ARG A 138 19.75 10.47 -10.60
N SER A 139 19.62 10.90 -11.85
CA SER A 139 20.75 10.95 -12.80
C SER A 139 21.79 12.03 -12.47
N ARG A 140 21.40 13.10 -11.74
CA ARG A 140 22.38 14.05 -11.15
C ARG A 140 23.29 13.38 -10.10
N ILE A 141 22.91 12.20 -9.58
CA ILE A 141 23.61 11.50 -8.47
C ILE A 141 24.20 10.15 -8.89
N TYR A 142 23.49 9.33 -9.66
CA TYR A 142 23.77 7.91 -9.88
C TYR A 142 23.85 7.47 -11.37
N PRO A 143 24.69 8.12 -12.22
CA PRO A 143 24.81 7.76 -13.63
C PRO A 143 23.53 8.06 -14.44
N ILE A 144 23.15 7.32 -15.48
CA ILE A 144 23.46 5.93 -15.87
C ILE A 144 24.18 5.84 -17.23
N ARG A 145 24.63 4.65 -17.65
CA ARG A 145 25.20 4.41 -18.98
C ARG A 145 24.11 4.35 -20.04
N GLY A 146 24.33 5.01 -21.18
CA GLY A 146 23.43 4.91 -22.34
C GLY A 146 23.44 3.48 -22.91
N GLY A 147 22.26 2.91 -23.13
CA GLY A 147 22.10 1.49 -23.50
C GLY A 147 22.13 0.53 -22.30
N GLY A 148 22.22 1.04 -21.06
CA GLY A 148 22.01 0.25 -19.86
C GLY A 148 20.54 -0.16 -19.68
N ARG A 149 20.33 -1.18 -18.85
CA ARG A 149 19.02 -1.77 -18.57
C ARG A 149 18.60 -1.63 -17.11
N ILE A 150 17.34 -1.92 -16.86
CA ILE A 150 16.73 -2.02 -15.54
C ILE A 150 16.31 -3.47 -15.27
N LEU A 151 16.70 -4.03 -14.13
CA LEU A 151 16.01 -5.20 -13.58
C LEU A 151 14.74 -4.70 -12.88
N GLU A 152 13.67 -4.57 -13.66
CA GLU A 152 12.38 -3.98 -13.26
C GLU A 152 11.34 -5.09 -13.04
N PHE A 153 11.08 -5.41 -11.76
CA PHE A 153 10.05 -6.36 -11.33
C PHE A 153 8.69 -5.66 -11.35
N ILE A 154 7.95 -5.81 -12.46
CA ILE A 154 6.67 -5.15 -12.69
C ILE A 154 5.63 -6.11 -13.25
N TYR A 155 4.48 -6.14 -12.61
CA TYR A 155 3.45 -7.14 -12.81
C TYR A 155 2.17 -6.45 -13.28
N SER A 156 1.74 -6.72 -14.50
CA SER A 156 0.45 -6.26 -15.00
C SER A 156 -0.65 -7.22 -14.54
N SER A 157 -1.66 -6.71 -13.86
CA SER A 157 -2.81 -7.50 -13.41
C SER A 157 -3.71 -7.87 -14.60
N LYS A 158 -4.50 -8.94 -14.45
CA LYS A 158 -5.51 -9.30 -15.45
C LYS A 158 -6.60 -8.22 -15.50
N GLN A 159 -6.66 -7.46 -16.58
CA GLN A 159 -7.78 -6.55 -16.84
C GLN A 159 -9.08 -7.34 -17.05
N CYS A 160 -10.18 -6.82 -16.52
CA CYS A 160 -11.53 -7.30 -16.79
C CYS A 160 -12.37 -6.18 -17.42
N LYS A 161 -13.63 -6.49 -17.77
CA LYS A 161 -14.62 -5.49 -18.21
C LYS A 161 -15.85 -5.55 -17.33
N THR A 162 -16.42 -4.39 -17.06
CA THR A 162 -17.71 -4.24 -16.39
C THR A 162 -18.87 -4.65 -17.30
N LYS A 163 -20.10 -4.69 -16.76
CA LYS A 163 -21.32 -4.86 -17.57
C LYS A 163 -21.51 -3.73 -18.59
N GLY A 164 -21.10 -2.49 -18.23
CA GLY A 164 -21.05 -1.34 -19.14
C GLY A 164 -19.91 -1.37 -20.17
N GLY A 165 -19.05 -2.40 -20.17
CA GLY A 165 -17.94 -2.54 -21.11
C GLY A 165 -16.68 -1.73 -20.78
N VAL A 166 -16.68 -0.97 -19.68
CA VAL A 166 -15.55 -0.20 -19.15
C VAL A 166 -14.45 -1.17 -18.67
N ILE A 167 -13.19 -0.84 -18.92
CA ILE A 167 -12.05 -1.69 -18.57
C ILE A 167 -11.65 -1.44 -17.12
N VAL A 168 -11.43 -2.50 -16.36
CA VAL A 168 -11.04 -2.47 -14.94
C VAL A 168 -9.69 -3.17 -14.75
N GLY A 169 -8.82 -2.60 -13.92
CA GLY A 169 -7.48 -3.11 -13.57
C GLY A 169 -6.80 -2.18 -12.57
N THR A 170 -5.54 -2.43 -12.18
CA THR A 170 -4.79 -1.47 -11.36
C THR A 170 -4.30 -0.26 -12.17
N ALA A 171 -4.04 0.88 -11.53
CA ALA A 171 -3.44 2.04 -12.21
C ALA A 171 -2.09 1.71 -12.89
N THR A 172 -1.28 0.86 -12.27
CA THR A 172 -0.02 0.35 -12.86
C THR A 172 -0.27 -0.49 -14.12
N THR A 173 -1.28 -1.36 -14.10
CA THR A 173 -1.71 -2.18 -15.26
C THR A 173 -2.13 -1.29 -16.44
N HIS A 174 -2.96 -0.27 -16.17
CA HIS A 174 -3.39 0.69 -17.18
C HIS A 174 -2.21 1.52 -17.74
N TYR A 175 -1.22 1.87 -16.91
CA TYR A 175 -0.01 2.56 -17.36
C TYR A 175 0.92 1.66 -18.19
N TYR A 176 1.20 0.41 -17.78
CA TYR A 176 2.05 -0.51 -18.56
C TYR A 176 1.46 -0.83 -19.95
N ALA A 177 0.13 -0.77 -20.09
CA ALA A 177 -0.57 -0.91 -21.37
C ALA A 177 -0.64 0.39 -22.19
N SER A 178 -0.15 1.52 -21.69
CA SER A 178 -0.25 2.84 -22.34
C SER A 178 0.98 3.19 -23.17
N GLU A 179 0.81 4.06 -24.17
CA GLU A 179 1.93 4.54 -24.99
C GLU A 179 2.92 5.37 -24.17
N GLU A 180 2.47 6.03 -23.11
CA GLU A 180 3.35 6.78 -22.20
C GLU A 180 4.38 5.89 -21.46
N PHE A 181 4.12 4.58 -21.27
CA PHE A 181 5.12 3.63 -20.77
C PHE A 181 6.18 3.25 -21.84
N LYS A 182 5.80 3.28 -23.13
CA LYS A 182 6.73 3.07 -24.25
C LYS A 182 7.60 4.31 -24.47
N ILE A 183 7.00 5.50 -24.36
CA ILE A 183 7.70 6.80 -24.36
C ILE A 183 8.69 6.92 -23.17
N LYS A 184 8.32 6.48 -21.95
CA LYS A 184 9.23 6.42 -20.77
C LYS A 184 10.57 5.79 -21.15
N GLN A 185 10.54 4.57 -21.68
CA GLN A 185 11.76 3.80 -21.96
C GLN A 185 12.60 4.45 -23.07
N GLN A 186 11.97 4.95 -24.13
CA GLN A 186 12.65 5.64 -25.24
C GLN A 186 13.33 6.93 -24.78
N GLN A 187 12.62 7.80 -24.05
CA GLN A 187 13.13 9.11 -23.66
C GLN A 187 14.15 9.03 -22.52
N THR A 188 13.94 8.16 -21.53
CA THR A 188 14.92 7.93 -20.44
C THR A 188 16.09 7.04 -20.87
N LYS A 189 16.05 6.46 -22.08
CA LYS A 189 17.02 5.47 -22.61
C LYS A 189 17.29 4.30 -21.66
N SER A 190 16.31 4.01 -20.79
CA SER A 190 16.38 3.04 -19.70
C SER A 190 15.38 1.92 -20.01
N PHE A 191 15.87 0.82 -20.57
CA PHE A 191 15.03 -0.29 -21.03
C PHE A 191 14.98 -1.39 -19.97
N THR A 192 13.81 -1.99 -19.75
CA THR A 192 13.72 -3.15 -18.86
C THR A 192 14.42 -4.37 -19.49
N CYS A 193 14.90 -5.29 -18.65
CA CYS A 193 15.32 -6.63 -19.07
C CYS A 193 14.17 -7.48 -19.63
N SER A 194 12.91 -7.15 -19.30
CA SER A 194 11.74 -8.02 -19.52
C SER A 194 10.93 -7.65 -20.76
N THR A 195 10.33 -8.62 -21.45
CA THR A 195 9.47 -8.36 -22.61
C THR A 195 8.05 -7.92 -22.19
N GLU A 196 7.30 -7.33 -23.12
CA GLU A 196 5.90 -6.92 -22.88
C GLU A 196 5.02 -8.11 -22.48
N GLU A 197 5.28 -9.32 -23.00
CA GLU A 197 4.60 -10.56 -22.61
C GLU A 197 4.95 -11.04 -21.19
N VAL A 198 6.19 -10.83 -20.72
CA VAL A 198 6.56 -11.15 -19.33
C VAL A 198 5.83 -10.22 -18.36
N ILE A 199 5.76 -8.93 -18.67
CA ILE A 199 5.06 -7.93 -17.85
C ILE A 199 3.54 -8.16 -17.85
N SER A 200 2.97 -8.51 -19.01
CA SER A 200 1.53 -8.81 -19.21
C SER A 200 1.14 -10.27 -19.01
N CYS A 201 2.03 -11.06 -18.41
CA CYS A 201 1.87 -12.49 -18.13
C CYS A 201 0.61 -12.80 -17.30
N GLY A 202 0.31 -11.98 -16.29
CA GLY A 202 -0.84 -12.14 -15.38
C GLY A 202 -0.67 -13.21 -14.29
N ASP A 203 0.39 -14.01 -14.35
CA ASP A 203 0.83 -14.95 -13.32
C ASP A 203 2.11 -14.41 -12.65
N TYR A 204 2.04 -14.10 -11.35
CA TYR A 204 3.15 -13.51 -10.60
C TYR A 204 4.40 -14.41 -10.52
N GLN A 205 4.22 -15.73 -10.36
CA GLN A 205 5.32 -16.67 -10.19
C GLN A 205 6.07 -16.87 -11.52
N GLN A 206 5.31 -17.07 -12.62
CA GLN A 206 5.87 -17.16 -13.96
C GLN A 206 6.56 -15.84 -14.37
N SER A 207 5.95 -14.69 -14.06
CA SER A 207 6.57 -13.37 -14.29
C SER A 207 7.89 -13.22 -13.56
N THR A 208 7.92 -13.52 -12.25
CA THR A 208 9.10 -13.37 -11.39
C THR A 208 10.26 -14.23 -11.87
N TYR A 209 10.02 -15.50 -12.20
CA TYR A 209 11.04 -16.38 -12.79
C TYR A 209 11.62 -15.79 -14.09
N CYS A 210 10.78 -15.29 -14.99
CA CYS A 210 11.22 -14.70 -16.25
C CYS A 210 11.94 -13.34 -16.07
N HIS A 211 11.53 -12.50 -15.10
CA HIS A 211 12.26 -11.29 -14.73
C HIS A 211 13.68 -11.61 -14.25
N LEU A 212 13.82 -12.61 -13.35
CA LEU A 212 15.12 -13.05 -12.83
C LEU A 212 16.00 -13.65 -13.94
N LEU A 213 15.44 -14.52 -14.78
CA LEU A 213 16.15 -15.16 -15.89
C LEU A 213 16.70 -14.12 -16.89
N LEU A 214 15.86 -13.20 -17.35
CA LEU A 214 16.29 -12.15 -18.27
C LEU A 214 17.24 -11.15 -17.59
N GLY A 215 17.05 -10.86 -16.31
CA GLY A 215 17.99 -10.10 -15.49
C GLY A 215 19.39 -10.72 -15.45
N LEU A 216 19.50 -12.05 -15.33
CA LEU A 216 20.77 -12.77 -15.38
C LEU A 216 21.41 -12.73 -16.77
N TYR A 217 20.63 -12.93 -17.84
CA TYR A 217 21.11 -12.80 -19.22
C TYR A 217 21.72 -11.42 -19.49
N PHE A 218 21.05 -10.35 -19.06
CA PHE A 218 21.51 -8.96 -19.21
C PHE A 218 22.36 -8.46 -18.03
N SER A 219 22.98 -9.36 -17.24
CA SER A 219 23.58 -9.00 -15.94
C SER A 219 24.67 -7.93 -15.95
N HIS A 220 25.36 -7.71 -17.08
CA HIS A 220 26.33 -6.63 -17.25
C HIS A 220 25.73 -5.31 -17.80
N GLU A 221 24.51 -5.35 -18.33
CA GLU A 221 23.76 -4.16 -18.80
C GLU A 221 22.94 -3.50 -17.68
N VAL A 222 22.55 -4.23 -16.64
CA VAL A 222 21.75 -3.71 -15.52
C VAL A 222 22.47 -2.57 -14.78
N GLU A 223 21.81 -1.40 -14.74
CA GLU A 223 22.27 -0.18 -14.07
C GLU A 223 21.63 0.03 -12.69
N PHE A 224 20.44 -0.52 -12.44
CA PHE A 224 19.76 -0.54 -11.14
C PHE A 224 18.68 -1.63 -11.10
N VAL A 225 18.28 -2.01 -9.88
CA VAL A 225 17.16 -2.94 -9.62
C VAL A 225 15.96 -2.12 -9.12
N THR A 226 14.74 -2.46 -9.55
CA THR A 226 13.54 -1.72 -9.14
C THR A 226 12.28 -2.57 -9.11
N SER A 227 11.31 -2.12 -8.32
CA SER A 227 9.89 -2.49 -8.43
C SER A 227 9.03 -1.33 -7.93
N THR A 228 7.69 -1.44 -7.96
CA THR A 228 6.81 -0.46 -7.30
C THR A 228 7.01 -0.40 -5.78
N PHE A 229 7.13 -1.55 -5.10
CA PHE A 229 7.10 -1.68 -3.65
C PHE A 229 8.24 -2.55 -3.12
N ALA A 230 8.92 -2.14 -2.05
CA ALA A 230 10.09 -2.85 -1.50
C ALA A 230 9.86 -4.36 -1.28
N TYR A 231 8.66 -4.73 -0.79
CA TYR A 231 8.16 -6.11 -0.69
C TYR A 231 8.44 -6.94 -1.94
N SER A 232 8.08 -6.44 -3.13
CA SER A 232 8.21 -7.19 -4.39
C SER A 232 9.66 -7.48 -4.78
N ILE A 233 10.62 -6.65 -4.34
CA ILE A 233 12.06 -6.90 -4.53
C ILE A 233 12.54 -7.98 -3.56
N VAL A 234 12.13 -7.92 -2.30
CA VAL A 234 12.46 -8.93 -1.28
C VAL A 234 11.89 -10.30 -1.66
N GLN A 235 10.62 -10.38 -2.08
CA GLN A 235 10.01 -11.65 -2.49
C GLN A 235 10.61 -12.20 -3.79
N ALA A 236 10.99 -11.34 -4.75
CA ALA A 236 11.70 -11.79 -5.94
C ALA A 236 13.09 -12.36 -5.62
N PHE A 237 13.80 -11.83 -4.61
CA PHE A 237 15.08 -12.40 -4.18
C PHE A 237 14.94 -13.61 -3.26
N ARG A 238 13.96 -13.69 -2.36
CA ARG A 238 13.62 -14.94 -1.64
C ARG A 238 13.30 -16.07 -2.63
N SER A 239 12.50 -15.78 -3.67
CA SER A 239 12.24 -16.70 -4.80
C SER A 239 13.51 -17.11 -5.57
N TYR A 240 14.55 -16.26 -5.59
CA TYR A 240 15.83 -16.58 -6.21
C TYR A 240 16.66 -17.56 -5.37
N GLU A 241 16.64 -17.44 -4.03
CA GLU A 241 17.36 -18.34 -3.12
C GLU A 241 17.01 -19.82 -3.37
N GLU A 242 15.77 -20.08 -3.76
CA GLU A 242 15.26 -21.41 -4.07
C GLU A 242 15.52 -21.82 -5.53
N MET A 243 15.27 -20.91 -6.49
CA MET A 243 15.22 -21.25 -7.91
C MET A 243 16.54 -21.03 -8.68
N TRP A 244 17.61 -20.52 -8.06
CA TRP A 244 18.87 -20.21 -8.76
C TRP A 244 19.47 -21.37 -9.55
N LYS A 245 19.33 -22.61 -9.03
CA LYS A 245 19.83 -23.84 -9.67
C LYS A 245 19.10 -24.14 -10.98
N GLU A 246 17.78 -23.88 -11.00
CA GLU A 246 16.91 -24.04 -12.17
C GLU A 246 17.19 -22.94 -13.21
N LEU A 247 17.33 -21.69 -12.75
CA LEU A 247 17.74 -20.55 -13.60
C LEU A 247 19.11 -20.79 -14.26
N CYS A 248 20.08 -21.34 -13.53
CA CYS A 248 21.38 -21.71 -14.09
C CYS A 248 21.30 -22.84 -15.13
N HIS A 249 20.37 -23.78 -14.99
CA HIS A 249 20.13 -24.83 -15.99
C HIS A 249 19.54 -24.26 -17.28
N ASP A 250 18.50 -23.43 -17.19
CA ASP A 250 17.90 -22.77 -18.35
C ASP A 250 18.88 -21.86 -19.11
N ILE A 251 19.75 -21.15 -18.39
CA ILE A 251 20.82 -20.36 -19.03
C ILE A 251 21.84 -21.27 -19.73
N ARG A 252 22.18 -22.42 -19.15
CA ARG A 252 23.18 -23.35 -19.69
C ARG A 252 22.71 -23.97 -21.02
N GLU A 253 21.50 -24.51 -21.02
CA GLU A 253 20.93 -25.24 -22.17
C GLU A 253 20.17 -24.33 -23.15
N GLY A 254 19.90 -23.08 -22.79
CA GLY A 254 19.06 -22.15 -23.57
C GLY A 254 17.57 -22.55 -23.58
N THR A 255 17.14 -23.29 -22.56
CA THR A 255 15.77 -23.79 -22.39
C THR A 255 14.94 -22.84 -21.54
N LEU A 256 13.72 -23.27 -21.21
CA LEU A 256 12.87 -22.58 -20.24
C LEU A 256 12.08 -23.61 -19.42
N SER A 257 12.11 -23.49 -18.10
CA SER A 257 11.46 -24.35 -17.12
C SER A 257 9.99 -24.67 -17.47
N SER A 258 9.54 -25.86 -17.12
CA SER A 258 8.14 -26.30 -17.25
C SER A 258 7.18 -25.47 -16.38
N ARG A 259 7.67 -24.76 -15.36
CA ARG A 259 6.89 -23.78 -14.58
C ARG A 259 6.24 -22.72 -15.48
N ILE A 260 6.94 -22.29 -16.52
CA ILE A 260 6.43 -21.29 -17.48
C ILE A 260 5.51 -21.96 -18.48
N ASN A 261 4.25 -22.18 -18.11
CA ASN A 261 3.25 -22.83 -18.96
C ASN A 261 2.62 -21.87 -20.00
N ILE A 262 2.68 -20.55 -19.80
CA ILE A 262 2.04 -19.58 -20.69
C ILE A 262 2.81 -19.46 -22.02
N ALA A 263 2.25 -20.04 -23.09
CA ALA A 263 2.90 -20.19 -24.40
C ALA A 263 3.40 -18.86 -25.02
N LYS A 264 2.73 -17.72 -24.79
CA LYS A 264 3.20 -16.40 -25.25
C LYS A 264 4.49 -15.98 -24.54
N VAL A 265 4.53 -16.12 -23.20
CA VAL A 265 5.69 -15.82 -22.36
C VAL A 265 6.86 -16.73 -22.77
N ARG A 266 6.62 -18.04 -22.91
CA ARG A 266 7.63 -18.99 -23.40
C ARG A 266 8.26 -18.54 -24.71
N LYS A 267 7.42 -18.15 -25.70
CA LYS A 267 7.88 -17.72 -27.02
C LYS A 267 8.71 -16.43 -26.95
N ALA A 268 8.30 -15.46 -26.14
CA ALA A 268 9.00 -14.17 -26.02
C ALA A 268 10.36 -14.32 -25.33
N VAL A 269 10.42 -15.09 -24.24
CA VAL A 269 11.66 -15.40 -23.53
C VAL A 269 12.61 -16.20 -24.41
N LEU A 270 12.17 -17.31 -25.02
CA LEU A 270 12.99 -18.13 -25.91
C LEU A 270 13.39 -17.41 -27.22
N GLY A 271 12.70 -16.34 -27.61
CA GLY A 271 13.13 -15.43 -28.69
C GLY A 271 14.21 -14.43 -28.27
N THR A 272 14.49 -14.32 -26.97
CA THR A 272 15.45 -13.38 -26.37
C THR A 272 16.68 -14.09 -25.80
N THR A 273 16.52 -15.33 -25.31
CA THR A 273 17.58 -16.15 -24.68
C THR A 273 18.27 -17.09 -25.68
N GLN A 274 19.54 -17.44 -25.43
CA GLN A 274 20.30 -18.43 -26.20
C GLN A 274 21.23 -19.23 -25.27
N PRO A 275 21.57 -20.50 -25.57
CA PRO A 275 22.41 -21.32 -24.69
C PRO A 275 23.74 -20.64 -24.33
N ASN A 276 24.00 -20.45 -23.04
CA ASN A 276 25.19 -19.78 -22.54
C ASN A 276 25.81 -20.50 -21.32
N PRO A 277 26.54 -21.62 -21.55
CA PRO A 277 27.18 -22.38 -20.47
C PRO A 277 28.21 -21.60 -19.66
N GLU A 278 28.86 -20.59 -20.26
CA GLU A 278 29.84 -19.74 -19.56
C GLU A 278 29.14 -18.84 -18.53
N LEU A 279 28.07 -18.16 -18.94
CA LEU A 279 27.23 -17.33 -18.07
C LEU A 279 26.62 -18.18 -16.94
N ALA A 280 26.05 -19.34 -17.27
CA ALA A 280 25.49 -20.26 -16.28
C ALA A 280 26.54 -20.67 -15.22
N SER A 281 27.75 -21.04 -15.67
CA SER A 281 28.84 -21.46 -14.78
C SER A 281 29.40 -20.31 -13.93
N ARG A 282 29.43 -19.08 -14.47
CA ARG A 282 29.76 -17.86 -13.70
C ARG A 282 28.74 -17.61 -12.59
N ILE A 283 27.45 -17.62 -12.92
CA ILE A 283 26.36 -17.37 -11.96
C ILE A 283 26.35 -18.45 -10.88
N GLN A 284 26.45 -19.73 -11.28
CA GLN A 284 26.55 -20.86 -10.36
C GLN A 284 27.70 -20.68 -9.35
N SER A 285 28.91 -20.33 -9.80
CA SER A 285 30.06 -20.12 -8.89
C SER A 285 29.92 -18.89 -7.96
N VAL A 286 29.01 -17.96 -8.26
CA VAL A 286 28.64 -16.86 -7.36
C VAL A 286 27.56 -17.32 -6.38
N CYS A 287 26.54 -18.05 -6.85
CA CYS A 287 25.45 -18.58 -6.03
C CYS A 287 25.94 -19.61 -5.00
N GLU A 288 26.86 -20.50 -5.37
CA GLU A 288 27.52 -21.46 -4.47
C GLU A 288 28.33 -20.78 -3.35
N LYS A 289 28.63 -19.48 -3.45
CA LYS A 289 29.24 -18.67 -2.38
C LYS A 289 28.17 -17.94 -1.58
N LEU A 290 27.22 -17.28 -2.26
CA LEU A 290 26.07 -16.62 -1.65
C LEU A 290 25.26 -17.55 -0.73
N GLU A 291 25.03 -18.79 -1.14
CA GLU A 291 24.33 -19.83 -0.35
C GLU A 291 25.05 -20.18 0.97
N LYS A 292 26.33 -19.81 1.11
CA LYS A 292 27.14 -19.93 2.35
C LYS A 292 27.31 -18.61 3.10
N GLU A 293 26.91 -17.49 2.49
CA GLU A 293 27.01 -16.11 2.98
C GLU A 293 25.59 -15.53 3.23
N ASP A 294 24.58 -16.40 3.44
CA ASP A 294 23.16 -16.06 3.62
C ASP A 294 22.60 -15.12 2.53
N TRP A 295 23.06 -15.25 1.29
CA TRP A 295 22.67 -14.37 0.16
C TRP A 295 23.03 -12.89 0.35
N PHE A 296 23.88 -12.55 1.33
CA PHE A 296 24.30 -11.17 1.60
C PHE A 296 24.96 -10.52 0.37
N SER A 297 24.53 -9.30 0.04
CA SER A 297 24.98 -8.54 -1.13
C SER A 297 24.77 -9.26 -2.49
N ILE A 298 23.73 -10.09 -2.63
CA ILE A 298 23.36 -10.75 -3.90
C ILE A 298 23.30 -9.77 -5.08
N ILE A 299 22.75 -8.57 -4.89
CA ILE A 299 22.52 -7.62 -5.98
C ILE A 299 23.84 -7.19 -6.66
N PRO A 300 24.82 -6.57 -5.97
CA PRO A 300 26.09 -6.20 -6.60
C PRO A 300 26.96 -7.41 -7.00
N LYS A 301 26.77 -8.58 -6.39
CA LYS A 301 27.52 -9.81 -6.74
C LYS A 301 27.06 -10.43 -8.07
N LEU A 302 25.77 -10.34 -8.41
CA LEU A 302 25.22 -10.83 -9.69
C LEU A 302 25.12 -9.75 -10.77
N TRP A 303 24.81 -8.51 -10.39
CA TRP A 303 24.64 -7.34 -11.26
C TRP A 303 25.71 -6.27 -10.94
N PRO A 304 26.98 -6.47 -11.33
CA PRO A 304 28.12 -5.66 -10.87
C PRO A 304 28.15 -4.22 -11.41
N ASN A 305 27.21 -3.83 -12.27
CA ASN A 305 27.04 -2.46 -12.74
C ASN A 305 25.82 -1.75 -12.12
N ALA A 306 25.08 -2.42 -11.22
CA ALA A 306 23.98 -1.81 -10.48
C ALA A 306 24.50 -0.70 -9.55
N LYS A 307 23.81 0.45 -9.55
CA LYS A 307 24.23 1.68 -8.85
C LYS A 307 23.37 2.02 -7.64
N TYR A 308 22.15 1.49 -7.60
CA TYR A 308 21.17 1.68 -6.53
C TYR A 308 20.05 0.63 -6.66
N VAL A 309 19.20 0.56 -5.63
CA VAL A 309 17.91 -0.13 -5.66
C VAL A 309 16.80 0.92 -5.51
N TYR A 310 15.76 0.84 -6.34
CA TYR A 310 14.68 1.84 -6.41
C TYR A 310 13.30 1.22 -6.12
N SER A 311 12.52 1.81 -5.21
CA SER A 311 11.16 1.34 -4.89
C SER A 311 10.46 2.29 -3.92
N ILE A 312 9.15 2.19 -3.74
CA ILE A 312 8.48 2.80 -2.59
C ILE A 312 8.97 2.07 -1.33
N MET A 313 9.47 2.84 -0.37
CA MET A 313 10.19 2.36 0.83
C MET A 313 9.74 3.06 2.13
N THR A 314 8.62 3.80 2.07
CA THR A 314 8.02 4.55 3.19
C THR A 314 6.74 3.89 3.70
N GLY A 315 6.28 4.25 4.91
CA GLY A 315 5.10 3.64 5.53
C GLY A 315 5.24 2.12 5.67
N SER A 316 4.20 1.38 5.29
CA SER A 316 4.15 -0.08 5.14
C SER A 316 5.36 -0.77 4.50
N MET A 317 6.19 -0.04 3.72
CA MET A 317 7.37 -0.59 3.06
C MET A 317 8.68 -0.50 3.88
N GLN A 318 8.66 0.13 5.05
CA GLN A 318 9.81 0.18 5.96
C GLN A 318 10.26 -1.18 6.54
N PRO A 319 9.41 -2.20 6.83
CA PRO A 319 9.84 -3.48 7.39
C PRO A 319 10.87 -4.20 6.50
N TYR A 320 10.64 -4.13 5.18
CA TYR A 320 11.46 -4.80 4.18
C TYR A 320 12.85 -4.17 4.01
N LEU A 321 13.11 -2.99 4.59
CA LEU A 321 14.40 -2.31 4.46
C LEU A 321 15.56 -3.14 5.02
N THR A 322 15.35 -3.89 6.11
CA THR A 322 16.41 -4.74 6.68
C THR A 322 16.85 -5.84 5.70
N LYS A 323 15.91 -6.62 5.16
CA LYS A 323 16.24 -7.68 4.18
C LYS A 323 16.66 -7.09 2.82
N LEU A 324 16.15 -5.91 2.44
CA LEU A 324 16.57 -5.23 1.21
C LEU A 324 18.00 -4.70 1.32
N ARG A 325 18.42 -4.15 2.47
CA ARG A 325 19.81 -3.78 2.77
C ARG A 325 20.74 -5.00 2.76
N HIS A 326 20.28 -6.11 3.30
CA HIS A 326 20.99 -7.39 3.26
C HIS A 326 21.26 -7.86 1.82
N TYR A 327 20.27 -7.79 0.93
CA TYR A 327 20.44 -8.12 -0.49
C TYR A 327 21.23 -7.06 -1.28
N SER A 328 21.10 -5.77 -0.96
CA SER A 328 21.79 -4.68 -1.66
C SER A 328 23.27 -4.54 -1.27
N GLY A 329 23.62 -4.90 -0.04
CA GLY A 329 24.89 -4.50 0.56
C GLY A 329 25.05 -2.98 0.53
N GLU A 330 26.26 -2.53 0.21
CA GLU A 330 26.63 -1.10 0.08
C GLU A 330 25.89 -0.32 -1.04
N LEU A 331 25.03 -0.96 -1.84
CA LEU A 331 24.25 -0.24 -2.85
C LEU A 331 23.20 0.68 -2.18
N PRO A 332 23.13 1.97 -2.57
CA PRO A 332 22.11 2.90 -2.08
C PRO A 332 20.68 2.40 -2.29
N LEU A 333 19.88 2.45 -1.22
CA LEU A 333 18.43 2.32 -1.30
C LEU A 333 17.83 3.71 -1.54
N VAL A 334 17.19 3.89 -2.69
CA VAL A 334 16.61 5.16 -3.13
C VAL A 334 15.10 5.04 -3.15
N SER A 335 14.40 5.75 -2.26
CA SER A 335 12.94 5.72 -2.26
C SER A 335 12.38 6.37 -3.53
N ALA A 336 11.37 5.73 -4.10
CA ALA A 336 10.54 6.24 -5.18
C ALA A 336 9.53 7.28 -4.68
N ASP A 337 8.88 7.92 -5.64
CA ASP A 337 7.99 9.07 -5.50
C ASP A 337 6.65 8.74 -4.80
N TYR A 338 6.00 9.75 -4.26
CA TYR A 338 4.73 9.62 -3.52
C TYR A 338 3.53 9.80 -4.45
N GLY A 339 2.72 8.75 -4.57
CA GLY A 339 1.51 8.70 -5.38
C GLY A 339 0.46 7.74 -4.83
N SER A 340 -0.75 7.88 -5.35
CA SER A 340 -1.94 7.09 -5.02
C SER A 340 -2.59 6.57 -6.32
N THR A 341 -3.74 5.89 -6.22
CA THR A 341 -4.52 5.52 -7.42
C THR A 341 -5.25 6.76 -7.98
N GLU A 342 -5.57 7.69 -7.07
CA GLU A 342 -6.33 8.91 -7.29
C GLU A 342 -5.50 10.01 -7.97
N SER A 343 -4.24 10.21 -7.56
CA SER A 343 -3.27 11.10 -8.22
C SER A 343 -1.83 10.85 -7.76
N TRP A 344 -0.85 11.42 -8.48
CA TRP A 344 0.54 11.58 -7.98
C TRP A 344 0.64 12.86 -7.14
N ILE A 345 1.31 12.80 -6.00
CA ILE A 345 1.41 13.93 -5.06
C ILE A 345 2.76 14.64 -5.18
N GLY A 346 3.89 13.92 -5.04
CA GLY A 346 5.20 14.57 -4.95
C GLY A 346 6.42 13.70 -5.29
N VAL A 347 7.48 14.36 -5.74
CA VAL A 347 8.74 13.77 -6.23
C VAL A 347 9.83 13.72 -5.16
N ASN A 348 10.66 12.68 -5.18
CA ASN A 348 11.91 12.65 -4.39
C ASN A 348 13.00 13.50 -5.07
N VAL A 349 13.14 14.75 -4.61
CA VAL A 349 14.18 15.70 -5.09
C VAL A 349 15.57 15.46 -4.50
N ASP A 350 15.68 14.64 -3.44
CA ASP A 350 16.91 14.41 -2.68
C ASP A 350 17.32 12.91 -2.67
N PRO A 351 17.71 12.28 -3.82
CA PRO A 351 17.89 10.82 -3.92
C PRO A 351 18.99 10.17 -3.06
N LYS A 352 19.80 10.97 -2.35
CA LYS A 352 20.78 10.47 -1.36
C LYS A 352 20.17 10.25 0.03
N THR A 353 18.98 10.78 0.27
CA THR A 353 18.32 10.71 1.58
C THR A 353 17.92 9.27 1.87
N PRO A 354 18.25 8.70 3.04
CA PRO A 354 17.86 7.35 3.39
C PRO A 354 16.32 7.24 3.45
N PRO A 355 15.70 6.11 3.05
CA PRO A 355 14.25 5.96 2.98
C PRO A 355 13.48 6.31 4.27
N GLU A 356 14.11 6.13 5.42
CA GLU A 356 13.58 6.45 6.75
C GLU A 356 13.43 7.97 7.00
N LYS A 357 13.95 8.82 6.10
CA LYS A 357 13.93 10.29 6.19
C LYS A 357 13.58 10.99 4.87
N VAL A 358 13.09 10.26 3.86
CA VAL A 358 12.79 10.85 2.55
C VAL A 358 11.60 11.81 2.63
N THR A 359 11.64 12.86 1.82
CA THR A 359 10.57 13.86 1.73
C THR A 359 10.21 14.12 0.28
N PHE A 360 8.92 14.29 0.00
CA PHE A 360 8.38 14.44 -1.35
C PHE A 360 7.95 15.88 -1.62
N ALA A 361 8.59 16.55 -2.58
CA ALA A 361 8.18 17.89 -2.99
C ALA A 361 6.90 17.81 -3.83
N VAL A 362 5.83 18.48 -3.39
CA VAL A 362 4.52 18.43 -4.08
C VAL A 362 4.61 19.01 -5.49
N ILE A 363 3.98 18.36 -6.47
CA ILE A 363 3.95 18.81 -7.87
C ILE A 363 2.64 19.57 -8.14
N PRO A 364 2.64 20.92 -8.12
CA PRO A 364 1.41 21.72 -8.09
C PRO A 364 0.61 21.72 -9.41
N THR A 365 1.07 21.02 -10.45
CA THR A 365 0.40 20.92 -11.76
C THR A 365 -0.40 19.63 -11.96
N PHE A 366 -0.33 18.67 -11.05
CA PHE A 366 -0.97 17.35 -11.23
C PHE A 366 -2.42 17.30 -10.73
N SER A 367 -2.70 18.02 -9.65
CA SER A 367 -3.99 18.15 -8.98
C SER A 367 -3.96 19.43 -8.14
N TYR A 368 -5.13 19.97 -7.79
CA TYR A 368 -5.23 20.97 -6.74
C TYR A 368 -5.24 20.26 -5.38
N PHE A 369 -4.44 20.75 -4.44
CA PHE A 369 -4.20 20.12 -3.13
C PHE A 369 -4.63 21.04 -1.99
N GLU A 370 -5.46 20.48 -1.11
CA GLU A 370 -5.83 21.05 0.17
C GLU A 370 -5.32 20.15 1.29
N PHE A 371 -5.19 20.72 2.49
CA PHE A 371 -4.60 20.03 3.63
C PHE A 371 -5.48 20.27 4.87
N ILE A 372 -6.08 19.22 5.42
CA ILE A 372 -6.85 19.31 6.68
C ILE A 372 -5.85 19.28 7.84
N PRO A 373 -5.67 20.34 8.64
CA PRO A 373 -4.73 20.34 9.76
C PRO A 373 -5.23 19.40 10.86
N LEU A 374 -4.36 18.48 11.28
CA LEU A 374 -4.66 17.44 12.26
C LEU A 374 -4.01 17.75 13.61
N TYR A 375 -4.82 18.01 14.63
CA TYR A 375 -4.34 18.22 15.99
C TYR A 375 -4.63 16.98 16.86
N ARG A 376 -3.59 16.32 17.35
CA ARG A 376 -3.73 15.19 18.28
C ARG A 376 -4.40 15.66 19.57
N HIS A 377 -5.34 14.86 20.10
CA HIS A 377 -5.99 15.14 21.36
C HIS A 377 -4.95 15.21 22.49
N LYS A 378 -4.85 16.36 23.18
CA LYS A 378 -4.19 16.39 24.50
C LYS A 378 -5.15 15.77 25.51
N SER A 379 -4.67 14.78 26.26
CA SER A 379 -5.44 13.98 27.22
C SER A 379 -5.79 14.75 28.50
N ASN A 380 -6.61 15.78 28.37
CA ASN A 380 -7.31 16.36 29.51
C ASN A 380 -8.40 15.40 29.99
N HIS A 381 -8.15 14.72 31.11
CA HIS A 381 -9.16 13.89 31.79
C HIS A 381 -10.35 14.75 32.23
N ASN A 382 -11.44 14.77 31.44
CA ASN A 382 -12.82 15.05 31.87
C ASN A 382 -13.81 14.87 30.70
N TYR A 383 -14.28 13.64 30.49
CA TYR A 383 -15.47 13.37 29.67
C TYR A 383 -16.54 12.68 30.52
N GLN A 384 -17.44 13.49 31.08
CA GLN A 384 -18.78 13.05 31.46
C GLN A 384 -19.76 13.47 30.35
N ASN A 385 -20.91 12.78 30.30
CA ASN A 385 -21.98 12.96 29.31
C ASN A 385 -21.60 12.61 27.87
N GLY A 386 -21.62 11.31 27.60
CA GLY A 386 -21.51 10.76 26.27
C GLY A 386 -22.62 11.17 25.31
N ASN A 387 -22.28 11.04 24.03
CA ASN A 387 -23.22 10.83 22.96
C ASN A 387 -22.53 9.92 21.92
N ILE A 388 -22.73 8.60 22.03
CA ILE A 388 -22.05 7.60 21.19
C ILE A 388 -22.79 7.52 19.84
N ASN A 389 -22.53 8.48 18.96
CA ASN A 389 -23.05 8.50 17.58
C ASN A 389 -22.22 9.41 16.65
N SER A 390 -20.89 9.30 16.74
CA SER A 390 -19.96 9.81 15.73
C SER A 390 -18.84 8.79 15.55
N THR A 391 -18.40 8.58 14.30
CA THR A 391 -17.21 7.77 14.01
C THR A 391 -15.97 8.51 14.51
N ASN A 392 -15.39 8.03 15.62
CA ASN A 392 -14.36 8.74 16.38
C ASN A 392 -13.00 8.77 15.63
N TYR A 393 -12.90 9.71 14.70
CA TYR A 393 -11.68 10.04 13.98
C TYR A 393 -10.69 10.77 14.89
N ASP A 394 -9.51 10.20 15.11
CA ASP A 394 -8.64 10.48 16.27
C ASP A 394 -7.80 11.79 16.23
N PHE A 395 -8.21 12.75 15.40
CA PHE A 395 -7.60 14.08 15.35
C PHE A 395 -8.71 15.13 15.40
N ILE A 396 -8.48 16.20 16.15
CA ILE A 396 -9.27 17.42 16.00
C ILE A 396 -8.86 18.01 14.64
N GLU A 397 -9.78 17.95 13.69
CA GLU A 397 -9.63 18.56 12.37
C GLU A 397 -9.90 20.06 12.48
N GLY A 398 -9.02 20.88 11.91
CA GLY A 398 -9.35 22.26 11.56
C GLY A 398 -9.84 22.36 10.12
N ASP A 399 -10.27 23.55 9.71
CA ASP A 399 -10.71 23.81 8.34
C ASP A 399 -9.60 23.49 7.31
N PRO A 400 -9.93 22.96 6.11
CA PRO A 400 -8.96 22.73 5.04
C PRO A 400 -8.22 24.01 4.67
N VAL A 401 -6.89 23.92 4.54
CA VAL A 401 -6.03 25.03 4.13
C VAL A 401 -5.40 24.75 2.76
N SER A 402 -5.14 25.77 1.95
CA SER A 402 -4.48 25.58 0.65
C SER A 402 -2.98 25.31 0.80
N LEU A 403 -2.34 24.83 -0.26
CA LEU A 403 -0.89 24.53 -0.31
C LEU A 403 0.00 25.67 0.22
N SER A 404 -0.43 26.93 0.11
CA SER A 404 0.30 28.11 0.60
C SER A 404 0.25 28.34 2.12
N GLN A 405 -0.68 27.68 2.82
CA GLN A 405 -1.01 27.93 4.23
C GLN A 405 -0.50 26.83 5.17
N VAL A 406 0.18 25.81 4.63
CA VAL A 406 0.72 24.69 5.41
C VAL A 406 1.94 25.13 6.24
N LYS A 407 2.17 24.46 7.37
CA LYS A 407 3.18 24.85 8.37
C LYS A 407 4.16 23.72 8.63
N THR A 408 5.46 24.05 8.66
CA THR A 408 6.52 23.09 9.01
C THR A 408 6.29 22.49 10.40
N GLY A 409 6.43 21.16 10.51
CA GLY A 409 6.18 20.39 11.73
C GLY A 409 4.70 20.18 12.09
N GLN A 410 3.75 20.59 11.24
CA GLN A 410 2.32 20.29 11.40
C GLN A 410 1.93 19.06 10.56
N GLN A 411 1.10 18.19 11.14
CA GLN A 411 0.51 17.02 10.49
C GLN A 411 -0.82 17.39 9.81
N TYR A 412 -1.06 16.83 8.62
CA TYR A 412 -2.23 17.11 7.77
C TYR A 412 -2.78 15.83 7.13
N GLU A 413 -4.08 15.77 6.86
CA GLU A 413 -4.64 14.83 5.89
C GLU A 413 -4.65 15.47 4.50
N VAL A 414 -4.20 14.73 3.47
CA VAL A 414 -4.19 15.21 2.09
C VAL A 414 -5.60 15.15 1.49
N VAL A 415 -6.03 16.28 0.93
CA VAL A 415 -7.27 16.44 0.15
C VAL A 415 -6.89 16.83 -1.28
N LEU A 416 -7.57 16.25 -2.27
CA LEU A 416 -7.22 16.44 -3.68
C LEU A 416 -8.42 16.69 -4.59
N THR A 417 -8.21 17.52 -5.61
CA THR A 417 -9.12 17.75 -6.73
C THR A 417 -8.39 17.46 -8.03
N THR A 418 -8.95 16.58 -8.87
CA THR A 418 -8.27 16.00 -10.02
C THR A 418 -8.96 16.34 -11.35
N PHE A 419 -8.18 16.35 -12.42
CA PHE A 419 -8.70 16.38 -13.79
C PHE A 419 -9.62 15.19 -14.11
N THR A 420 -9.43 14.06 -13.44
CA THR A 420 -10.25 12.84 -13.58
C THR A 420 -11.61 12.90 -12.88
N GLY A 421 -11.92 13.99 -12.16
CA GLY A 421 -13.25 14.24 -11.59
C GLY A 421 -13.43 13.81 -10.13
N LEU A 422 -12.34 13.71 -9.35
CA LEU A 422 -12.42 13.72 -7.90
C LEU A 422 -12.39 15.19 -7.43
N TYR A 423 -13.22 15.56 -6.45
CA TYR A 423 -13.40 16.94 -6.00
C TYR A 423 -13.35 17.01 -4.48
N ARG A 424 -12.37 17.76 -3.94
CA ARG A 424 -12.05 17.84 -2.51
C ARG A 424 -12.07 16.48 -1.82
N TYR A 425 -11.52 15.48 -2.53
CA TYR A 425 -11.53 14.09 -2.11
C TYR A 425 -10.49 13.88 -1.01
N ARG A 426 -10.96 13.39 0.14
CA ARG A 426 -10.16 12.98 1.28
C ARG A 426 -9.39 11.70 0.93
N LEU A 427 -8.08 11.82 0.72
CA LEU A 427 -7.23 10.67 0.38
C LEU A 427 -7.07 9.70 1.57
N GLY A 428 -7.21 10.20 2.79
CA GLY A 428 -6.99 9.47 4.03
C GLY A 428 -5.51 9.27 4.39
N ASP A 429 -4.59 9.85 3.63
CA ASP A 429 -3.14 9.75 3.86
C ASP A 429 -2.69 10.93 4.73
N VAL A 430 -2.00 10.62 5.83
CA VAL A 430 -1.47 11.59 6.80
C VAL A 430 -0.02 11.91 6.48
N VAL A 431 0.26 13.21 6.34
CA VAL A 431 1.57 13.75 6.00
C VAL A 431 2.01 14.81 6.99
N GLU A 432 3.32 15.01 7.10
CA GLU A 432 3.94 16.06 7.91
C GLU A 432 4.80 16.95 7.01
N VAL A 433 4.73 18.26 7.18
CA VAL A 433 5.53 19.19 6.37
C VAL A 433 6.91 19.35 7.00
N GLU A 434 7.92 18.69 6.43
CA GLU A 434 9.32 18.80 6.91
C GLU A 434 9.95 20.14 6.50
N GLY A 435 9.46 20.76 5.43
CA GLY A 435 9.98 22.02 4.91
C GLY A 435 9.41 22.33 3.53
N PHE A 436 10.17 23.07 2.71
CA PHE A 436 9.78 23.47 1.37
C PHE A 436 10.92 23.23 0.36
N PHE A 437 10.55 23.02 -0.91
CA PHE A 437 11.44 23.03 -2.06
C PHE A 437 11.01 24.20 -2.95
N LYS A 438 11.86 25.24 -3.06
CA LYS A 438 11.38 26.58 -3.43
C LYS A 438 10.20 26.95 -2.51
N ASN A 439 9.00 27.17 -3.05
CA ASN A 439 7.80 27.48 -2.28
C ASN A 439 6.77 26.32 -2.23
N THR A 440 7.04 25.17 -2.87
CA THR A 440 6.17 23.97 -2.74
C THR A 440 6.56 23.16 -1.49
N PRO A 441 5.62 22.64 -0.68
CA PRO A 441 5.96 21.89 0.53
C PRO A 441 6.65 20.56 0.22
N LYS A 442 7.57 20.16 1.12
CA LYS A 442 8.16 18.82 1.18
C LYS A 442 7.44 18.00 2.26
N LEU A 443 6.75 16.95 1.83
CA LEU A 443 5.94 16.07 2.67
C LEU A 443 6.72 14.85 3.13
N ASN A 444 6.70 14.57 4.43
CA ASN A 444 7.03 13.28 5.03
C ASN A 444 5.73 12.45 5.15
N PHE A 445 5.75 11.18 4.72
CA PHE A 445 4.57 10.30 4.83
C PHE A 445 4.53 9.64 6.20
N ILE A 446 3.42 9.78 6.93
CA ILE A 446 3.28 9.27 8.30
C ILE A 446 2.55 7.93 8.34
N CYS A 447 1.29 7.89 7.88
CA CYS A 447 0.46 6.68 7.84
C CYS A 447 -0.80 6.89 6.97
N ARG A 448 -1.56 5.82 6.72
CA ARG A 448 -2.93 5.92 6.20
C ARG A 448 -3.95 5.80 7.33
N ARG A 449 -4.85 6.77 7.47
CA ARG A 449 -5.74 6.96 8.62
C ARG A 449 -6.67 5.78 8.91
N ASN A 450 -7.08 5.05 7.87
CA ASN A 450 -7.97 3.89 7.99
C ASN A 450 -7.23 2.57 8.28
N LEU A 451 -5.90 2.60 8.50
CA LEU A 451 -5.06 1.46 8.91
C LEU A 451 -4.58 1.60 10.36
N ILE A 452 -5.35 2.28 11.20
CA ILE A 452 -5.09 2.42 12.63
C ILE A 452 -5.83 1.29 13.37
N LEU A 453 -5.07 0.36 13.95
CA LEU A 453 -5.61 -0.69 14.82
C LEU A 453 -6.19 -0.05 16.09
N THR A 454 -7.42 -0.42 16.44
CA THR A 454 -8.13 0.05 17.63
C THR A 454 -8.89 -1.12 18.26
N VAL A 455 -8.70 -1.38 19.55
CA VAL A 455 -9.49 -2.38 20.30
C VAL A 455 -10.40 -1.68 21.31
N ASN A 456 -9.89 -0.75 22.12
CA ASN A 456 -10.69 0.05 23.06
C ASN A 456 -10.43 1.57 22.87
N ILE A 457 -9.56 2.14 23.69
CA ILE A 457 -9.16 3.56 23.69
C ILE A 457 -7.82 3.74 22.97
N ASP A 458 -7.00 2.71 23.10
CA ASP A 458 -5.71 2.45 22.48
C ASP A 458 -5.81 2.41 20.95
N LYS A 459 -4.91 3.15 20.29
CA LYS A 459 -4.90 3.30 18.84
C LYS A 459 -3.47 3.27 18.33
N ASN A 460 -3.18 2.28 17.50
CA ASN A 460 -1.84 1.99 17.01
C ASN A 460 -1.83 2.17 15.49
N THR A 461 -1.02 3.11 14.99
CA THR A 461 -0.81 3.25 13.56
C THR A 461 0.01 2.07 13.03
N GLU A 462 0.02 1.87 11.72
CA GLU A 462 0.93 0.97 11.01
C GLU A 462 2.39 1.09 11.48
N LYS A 463 2.84 2.31 11.83
CA LYS A 463 4.19 2.56 12.36
C LYS A 463 4.37 2.12 13.81
N ASP A 464 3.35 2.24 14.65
CA ASP A 464 3.41 1.81 16.06
C ASP A 464 3.39 0.28 16.13
N LEU A 465 2.54 -0.36 15.31
CA LEU A 465 2.54 -1.81 15.11
C LEU A 465 3.89 -2.30 14.56
N GLN A 466 4.50 -1.60 13.60
CA GLN A 466 5.82 -1.94 13.08
C GLN A 466 6.89 -1.88 14.18
N LEU A 467 6.90 -0.85 15.02
CA LEU A 467 7.86 -0.73 16.14
C LEU A 467 7.66 -1.79 17.22
N VAL A 468 6.42 -2.27 17.41
CA VAL A 468 6.08 -3.40 18.26
C VAL A 468 6.64 -4.70 17.69
N VAL A 469 6.35 -5.00 16.42
CA VAL A 469 6.83 -6.21 15.72
C VAL A 469 8.36 -6.22 15.57
N GLU A 470 9.00 -5.08 15.33
CA GLU A 470 10.47 -4.93 15.32
C GLU A 470 11.13 -5.28 16.66
N ARG A 471 10.44 -5.10 17.79
CA ARG A 471 10.97 -5.47 19.11
C ARG A 471 10.77 -6.96 19.41
N GLY A 472 9.55 -7.47 19.24
CA GLY A 472 9.29 -8.91 19.35
C GLY A 472 10.23 -9.73 18.47
N SER A 473 10.42 -9.33 17.20
CA SER A 473 11.31 -10.03 16.26
C SER A 473 12.81 -9.91 16.58
N GLN A 474 13.25 -9.00 17.46
CA GLN A 474 14.61 -9.05 18.01
C GLN A 474 14.82 -10.29 18.89
N ILE A 475 13.75 -10.86 19.47
CA ILE A 475 13.81 -12.13 20.20
C ILE A 475 13.97 -13.29 19.20
N LEU A 476 13.17 -13.33 18.13
CA LEU A 476 13.33 -14.29 17.01
C LEU A 476 14.77 -14.30 16.46
N SER A 477 15.37 -13.13 16.25
CA SER A 477 16.70 -13.03 15.62
C SER A 477 17.87 -13.60 16.45
N LYS A 478 17.62 -13.96 17.72
CA LYS A 478 18.63 -14.61 18.59
C LYS A 478 18.82 -16.08 18.19
N SER A 479 17.78 -16.75 17.70
CA SER A 479 17.88 -18.07 17.07
C SER A 479 18.36 -17.92 15.62
N LYS A 480 19.57 -18.40 15.33
CA LYS A 480 20.28 -18.24 14.05
C LYS A 480 19.65 -18.94 12.83
N GLN A 481 18.41 -19.40 12.94
CA GLN A 481 17.69 -20.16 11.91
C GLN A 481 16.25 -19.66 11.71
N THR A 482 15.84 -18.61 12.43
CA THR A 482 14.47 -18.04 12.37
C THR A 482 14.50 -16.59 11.90
N GLU A 483 13.86 -16.32 10.75
CA GLU A 483 13.66 -14.98 10.18
C GLU A 483 12.16 -14.67 10.12
N LEU A 484 11.74 -13.49 10.59
CA LEU A 484 10.40 -12.97 10.31
C LEU A 484 10.32 -12.61 8.81
N VAL A 485 9.49 -13.34 8.07
CA VAL A 485 9.33 -13.20 6.62
C VAL A 485 8.48 -11.96 6.31
N ASP A 486 7.31 -11.90 6.94
CA ASP A 486 6.32 -10.85 6.81
C ASP A 486 5.34 -10.89 8.00
N PHE A 487 4.46 -9.90 8.14
CA PHE A 487 3.39 -9.92 9.14
C PHE A 487 2.12 -9.19 8.68
N THR A 488 1.00 -9.54 9.32
CA THR A 488 -0.26 -8.78 9.23
C THR A 488 -0.97 -8.79 10.58
N SER A 489 -2.08 -8.06 10.71
CA SER A 489 -2.76 -7.86 11.99
C SER A 489 -4.27 -7.65 11.87
N HIS A 490 -4.97 -7.92 12.97
CA HIS A 490 -6.40 -7.69 13.11
C HIS A 490 -6.74 -7.29 14.56
N ALA A 491 -7.70 -6.40 14.74
CA ALA A 491 -8.27 -6.08 16.05
C ALA A 491 -9.50 -6.99 16.28
N ASN A 492 -9.33 -8.06 17.05
CA ASN A 492 -10.40 -8.97 17.38
C ASN A 492 -11.27 -8.39 18.50
N VAL A 493 -12.42 -7.84 18.13
CA VAL A 493 -13.44 -7.29 19.04
C VAL A 493 -14.66 -8.21 19.19
N ALA A 494 -14.60 -9.44 18.67
CA ALA A 494 -15.68 -10.43 18.79
C ALA A 494 -15.64 -11.20 20.12
N THR A 495 -14.49 -11.20 20.81
CA THR A 495 -14.32 -11.71 22.17
C THR A 495 -14.27 -10.57 23.19
N GLN A 496 -14.58 -10.84 24.45
CA GLN A 496 -14.33 -9.93 25.57
C GLN A 496 -13.36 -10.57 26.57
N PRO A 497 -12.25 -9.91 26.95
CA PRO A 497 -11.75 -8.66 26.35
C PRO A 497 -11.38 -8.84 24.86
N GLY A 498 -11.50 -7.73 24.11
CA GLY A 498 -10.98 -7.66 22.75
C GLY A 498 -9.44 -7.60 22.78
N HIS A 499 -8.79 -8.05 21.72
CA HIS A 499 -7.32 -8.13 21.65
C HIS A 499 -6.80 -7.94 20.24
N TYR A 500 -5.54 -7.55 20.10
CA TYR A 500 -4.84 -7.59 18.82
C TYR A 500 -4.40 -9.01 18.50
N VAL A 501 -4.64 -9.45 17.26
CA VAL A 501 -4.05 -10.66 16.69
C VAL A 501 -3.00 -10.21 15.69
N ILE A 502 -1.75 -10.62 15.91
CA ILE A 502 -0.63 -10.38 14.98
C ILE A 502 -0.26 -11.72 14.37
N TYR A 503 -0.35 -11.81 13.04
CA TYR A 503 0.01 -12.99 12.27
C TYR A 503 1.44 -12.81 11.74
N TRP A 504 2.33 -13.75 12.05
CA TRP A 504 3.73 -13.75 11.61
C TRP A 504 3.97 -14.89 10.62
N GLU A 505 4.52 -14.57 9.45
CA GLU A 505 5.13 -15.57 8.57
C GLU A 505 6.59 -15.74 8.99
N ILE A 506 7.03 -16.96 9.32
CA ILE A 506 8.38 -17.23 9.85
C ILE A 506 9.10 -18.27 8.99
N LYS A 507 10.33 -17.97 8.58
CA LYS A 507 11.25 -18.91 7.91
C LYS A 507 12.13 -19.54 8.98
N GLY A 508 11.85 -20.79 9.33
CA GLY A 508 12.57 -21.58 10.34
C GLY A 508 11.65 -22.31 11.31
N GLU A 509 12.20 -23.27 12.07
CA GLU A 509 11.50 -23.92 13.19
C GLU A 509 11.69 -23.10 14.48
N ILE A 510 10.67 -23.01 15.33
CA ILE A 510 10.66 -22.21 16.56
C ILE A 510 9.97 -22.93 17.73
N ASP A 511 10.50 -22.77 18.95
CA ASP A 511 9.87 -23.22 20.21
C ASP A 511 8.77 -22.19 20.60
N GLU A 512 7.59 -22.69 20.95
CA GLU A 512 6.43 -21.94 21.43
C GLU A 512 6.79 -20.92 22.52
N LYS A 513 7.73 -21.25 23.42
CA LYS A 513 8.22 -20.34 24.47
C LYS A 513 8.91 -19.08 23.94
N VAL A 514 9.54 -19.18 22.76
CA VAL A 514 10.16 -18.03 22.10
C VAL A 514 9.08 -17.12 21.52
N LEU A 515 7.96 -17.68 21.04
CA LEU A 515 6.78 -16.90 20.65
C LEU A 515 6.14 -16.23 21.88
N ASP A 516 6.02 -16.92 23.02
CA ASP A 516 5.55 -16.31 24.28
C ASP A 516 6.43 -15.14 24.74
N GLU A 517 7.75 -15.25 24.59
CA GLU A 517 8.68 -14.14 24.83
C GLU A 517 8.49 -12.99 23.83
N CYS A 518 8.27 -13.31 22.54
CA CYS A 518 7.98 -12.31 21.50
C CYS A 518 6.68 -11.55 21.80
N CYS A 519 5.59 -12.25 22.15
CA CYS A 519 4.30 -11.63 22.49
C CYS A 519 4.44 -10.69 23.68
N ARG A 520 5.02 -11.15 24.80
CA ARG A 520 5.20 -10.30 25.99
C ARG A 520 6.05 -9.05 25.75
N ASP A 521 7.05 -9.11 24.87
CA ASP A 521 7.83 -7.92 24.49
C ASP A 521 7.08 -7.01 23.50
N MET A 522 6.20 -7.56 22.65
CA MET A 522 5.25 -6.79 21.84
C MET A 522 4.21 -6.06 22.69
N ASP A 523 3.58 -6.74 23.65
CA ASP A 523 2.58 -6.17 24.56
C ASP A 523 3.21 -5.08 25.45
N ALA A 524 4.43 -5.32 25.93
CA ALA A 524 5.23 -4.32 26.61
C ALA A 524 5.65 -3.14 25.71
N SER A 525 5.46 -3.21 24.40
CA SER A 525 5.95 -2.21 23.44
C SER A 525 4.90 -1.26 22.88
N PHE A 526 3.60 -1.56 23.03
CA PHE A 526 2.54 -0.62 22.66
C PHE A 526 2.64 0.72 23.42
N VAL A 527 2.28 1.80 22.72
CA VAL A 527 2.60 3.18 23.14
C VAL A 527 1.60 3.75 24.17
N ASP A 528 0.37 3.24 24.19
CA ASP A 528 -0.68 3.74 25.09
C ASP A 528 -0.71 2.99 26.44
N HIS A 529 -0.66 3.74 27.53
CA HIS A 529 -0.80 3.23 28.90
C HIS A 529 -2.24 2.79 29.24
N GLY A 530 -3.23 3.10 28.39
CA GLY A 530 -4.61 2.62 28.54
C GLY A 530 -4.72 1.10 28.58
N TRP A 531 -3.92 0.39 27.75
CA TRP A 531 -3.84 -1.07 27.74
C TRP A 531 -3.33 -1.61 29.09
N ARG A 532 -2.09 -1.27 29.45
CA ARG A 532 -1.41 -1.77 30.66
C ARG A 532 -2.12 -1.45 31.98
N LYS A 533 -2.95 -0.41 32.01
CA LYS A 533 -3.75 -0.10 33.19
C LYS A 533 -4.80 -1.18 33.46
N LYS A 534 -5.43 -1.71 32.41
CA LYS A 534 -6.58 -2.61 32.59
C LYS A 534 -6.16 -4.04 32.95
N GLU A 535 -5.12 -4.60 32.34
CA GLU A 535 -4.54 -5.88 32.79
C GLU A 535 -4.17 -5.81 34.28
N ALA A 536 -3.45 -4.77 34.70
CA ALA A 536 -3.04 -4.57 36.09
C ALA A 536 -4.16 -4.07 37.02
N GLU A 537 -5.38 -3.83 36.54
CA GLU A 537 -6.58 -3.56 37.34
C GLU A 537 -7.48 -4.81 37.40
N GLU A 538 -7.58 -5.58 36.31
CA GLU A 538 -8.31 -6.86 36.19
C GLU A 538 -7.60 -8.01 36.90
N GLU A 539 -6.27 -8.13 36.86
CA GLU A 539 -5.51 -9.04 37.75
C GLU A 539 -5.86 -8.78 39.23
N LYS A 540 -6.04 -7.52 39.61
CA LYS A 540 -6.41 -7.10 40.97
C LYS A 540 -7.91 -7.17 41.25
N GLU A 541 -8.73 -7.40 40.24
CA GLU A 541 -10.16 -7.65 40.39
C GLU A 541 -10.37 -9.15 40.56
N VAL A 542 -9.67 -9.98 39.78
CA VAL A 542 -9.58 -11.44 39.96
C VAL A 542 -8.95 -11.81 41.31
N GLU A 543 -7.86 -11.16 41.77
CA GLU A 543 -7.34 -11.37 43.13
C GLU A 543 -8.37 -11.01 44.22
N LYS A 544 -9.19 -9.97 44.02
CA LYS A 544 -10.23 -9.60 44.99
C LYS A 544 -11.41 -10.56 44.98
N GLU A 545 -11.88 -10.98 43.81
CA GLU A 545 -12.98 -11.95 43.70
C GLU A 545 -12.54 -13.31 44.27
N ALA A 546 -11.29 -13.72 44.07
CA ALA A 546 -10.71 -14.90 44.72
C ALA A 546 -10.65 -14.77 46.25
N VAL A 547 -10.30 -13.60 46.79
CA VAL A 547 -10.32 -13.34 48.25
C VAL A 547 -11.74 -13.31 48.81
N VAL A 548 -12.69 -12.68 48.10
CA VAL A 548 -14.10 -12.63 48.52
C VAL A 548 -14.74 -14.02 48.48
N ALA A 549 -14.46 -14.83 47.46
CA ALA A 549 -14.89 -16.23 47.40
C ALA A 549 -14.29 -17.06 48.54
N ALA A 550 -12.98 -16.90 48.81
CA ALA A 550 -12.30 -17.62 49.87
C ALA A 550 -12.72 -17.22 51.29
N ASP A 551 -13.37 -16.07 51.49
CA ASP A 551 -14.02 -15.72 52.77
C ASP A 551 -15.51 -16.14 52.79
N ALA A 552 -16.23 -16.12 51.66
CA ALA A 552 -17.59 -16.65 51.56
C ALA A 552 -17.65 -18.17 51.83
N GLU A 553 -16.71 -18.96 51.29
CA GLU A 553 -16.60 -20.39 51.59
C GLU A 553 -16.39 -20.67 53.09
N LYS A 554 -15.87 -19.71 53.88
CA LYS A 554 -15.75 -19.87 55.35
C LYS A 554 -17.07 -19.63 56.07
N GLU A 555 -17.87 -18.65 55.64
CA GLU A 555 -19.18 -18.40 56.23
C GLU A 555 -20.17 -19.54 55.90
N GLU A 556 -20.15 -20.12 54.70
CA GLU A 556 -20.99 -21.28 54.37
C GLU A 556 -20.59 -22.53 55.18
N ASN A 557 -19.29 -22.81 55.35
CA ASN A 557 -18.81 -23.94 56.17
C ASN A 557 -19.12 -23.82 57.68
N GLU A 558 -19.43 -22.62 58.21
CA GLU A 558 -19.97 -22.47 59.58
C GLU A 558 -21.50 -22.65 59.66
N THR A 559 -22.20 -22.92 58.53
CA THR A 559 -23.66 -23.09 58.49
C THR A 559 -24.16 -24.50 58.11
N GLU A 560 -23.36 -25.34 57.45
CA GLU A 560 -23.78 -26.71 57.09
C GLU A 560 -23.79 -27.69 58.29
N ASP A 561 -23.11 -27.39 59.40
CA ASP A 561 -23.02 -28.24 60.60
C ASP A 561 -24.35 -28.32 61.42
N VAL A 562 -25.46 -27.74 60.89
CA VAL A 562 -26.78 -27.71 61.53
C VAL A 562 -27.95 -27.95 60.56
N MET A 563 -28.00 -29.08 59.83
CA MET A 563 -29.30 -29.66 59.38
C MET A 563 -29.36 -31.15 58.96
N GLU A 564 -28.42 -32.03 59.33
CA GLU A 564 -28.49 -33.47 58.97
C GLU A 564 -29.47 -34.32 59.83
N GLU A 565 -30.77 -33.97 59.91
CA GLU A 565 -31.75 -34.84 60.60
C GLU A 565 -33.22 -34.75 60.10
N THR A 566 -33.56 -35.25 58.88
CA THR A 566 -34.88 -35.94 58.65
C THR A 566 -35.02 -36.75 57.34
N LYS A 567 -34.76 -38.05 57.47
CA LYS A 567 -35.33 -39.25 56.80
C LYS A 567 -36.42 -39.17 55.69
N ASP A 568 -36.13 -39.99 54.66
CA ASP A 568 -36.96 -41.05 54.03
C ASP A 568 -38.22 -40.72 53.17
N LYS A 569 -38.35 -41.54 52.10
CA LYS A 569 -39.44 -41.73 51.10
C LYS A 569 -39.34 -40.84 49.84
N GLU A 570 -39.68 -41.32 48.62
CA GLU A 570 -40.25 -42.62 48.21
C GLU A 570 -39.66 -43.15 46.88
N LYS A 571 -40.21 -44.24 46.29
CA LYS A 571 -39.62 -44.99 45.14
C LYS A 571 -40.48 -44.97 43.86
N GLY A 572 -39.84 -45.10 42.71
CA GLY A 572 -40.38 -45.37 41.35
C GLY A 572 -39.49 -44.67 40.31
N GLU A 573 -38.87 -45.33 39.32
CA GLU A 573 -39.46 -45.93 38.09
C GLU A 573 -40.12 -44.87 37.18
N ASP A 574 -39.85 -44.75 35.87
CA ASP A 574 -39.28 -45.73 34.91
C ASP A 574 -38.41 -45.07 33.77
N LYS A 575 -38.12 -45.80 32.68
CA LYS A 575 -37.08 -45.53 31.65
C LYS A 575 -37.56 -44.88 30.32
N GLU A 576 -36.55 -44.42 29.57
CA GLU A 576 -36.38 -44.47 28.09
C GLU A 576 -37.13 -43.51 27.12
N VAL A 577 -36.33 -42.58 26.53
CA VAL A 577 -36.13 -42.28 25.08
C VAL A 577 -37.31 -41.87 24.16
N GLY A 578 -37.13 -40.74 23.45
CA GLY A 578 -37.94 -40.28 22.29
C GLY A 578 -38.41 -38.82 22.45
N PHE A 579 -37.86 -37.74 21.85
CA PHE A 579 -37.52 -37.41 20.45
C PHE A 579 -38.75 -37.00 19.58
N MET A 580 -38.59 -35.88 18.85
CA MET A 580 -39.34 -35.38 17.66
C MET A 580 -40.50 -34.37 17.83
N ASP A 581 -40.36 -33.23 17.13
CA ASP A 581 -41.31 -32.50 16.23
C ASP A 581 -40.58 -31.20 15.78
N ILE A 582 -40.36 -30.79 14.51
CA ILE A 582 -41.13 -30.83 13.23
C ILE A 582 -42.33 -29.85 13.30
N VAL A 583 -42.69 -28.99 12.32
CA VAL A 583 -42.52 -28.85 10.84
C VAL A 583 -42.05 -27.40 10.49
N ASP A 584 -41.82 -26.87 9.27
CA ASP A 584 -42.15 -27.14 7.84
C ASP A 584 -40.84 -27.14 6.97
N GLU A 585 -40.66 -27.80 5.82
CA GLU A 585 -41.40 -27.83 4.53
C GLU A 585 -41.38 -26.49 3.73
N ILE A 586 -41.09 -26.40 2.42
CA ILE A 586 -40.78 -27.41 1.38
C ILE A 586 -40.06 -26.82 0.11
N ASN A 587 -39.27 -27.63 -0.62
CA ASN A 587 -38.84 -27.54 -2.05
C ASN A 587 -38.11 -26.27 -2.61
N ASN A 588 -36.84 -26.36 -3.07
CA ASN A 588 -36.32 -26.85 -4.39
C ASN A 588 -36.29 -25.77 -5.51
N THR A 589 -35.42 -25.77 -6.53
CA THR A 589 -34.31 -26.67 -6.99
C THR A 589 -33.28 -25.77 -7.72
N TYR A 590 -31.96 -25.97 -7.68
CA TYR A 590 -31.13 -26.98 -8.39
C TYR A 590 -29.66 -26.80 -7.90
N ALA A 591 -28.73 -27.78 -7.82
CA ALA A 591 -28.58 -29.15 -8.36
C ALA A 591 -28.13 -29.24 -9.85
N ASP A 592 -26.91 -29.64 -10.23
CA ASP A 592 -25.73 -30.09 -9.44
C ASP A 592 -24.45 -29.27 -9.82
N ASP A 593 -23.19 -29.71 -10.07
CA ASP A 593 -22.53 -30.99 -10.36
C ASP A 593 -21.27 -31.25 -9.45
N GLU A 594 -20.67 -32.44 -9.60
CA GLU A 594 -19.46 -33.04 -8.94
C GLU A 594 -18.13 -32.77 -9.72
N GLU A 595 -16.88 -33.15 -9.34
CA GLU A 595 -16.26 -33.73 -8.13
C GLU A 595 -14.72 -33.51 -8.20
N ASN A 596 -14.04 -33.34 -7.05
CA ASN A 596 -12.84 -34.10 -6.59
C ASN A 596 -12.04 -33.31 -5.55
N GLY A 597 -12.01 -33.80 -4.31
CA GLY A 597 -11.28 -33.15 -3.21
C GLY A 597 -9.87 -33.72 -2.99
N LYS A 598 -9.07 -32.97 -2.23
CA LYS A 598 -8.05 -33.53 -1.33
C LYS A 598 -8.05 -32.76 -0.02
N LYS A 599 -7.88 -33.48 1.08
CA LYS A 599 -7.86 -32.92 2.43
C LYS A 599 -6.54 -32.27 2.78
N ASP A 600 -6.64 -31.43 3.79
CA ASP A 600 -5.59 -30.66 4.46
C ASP A 600 -4.55 -31.54 5.16
N VAL A 601 -3.34 -30.99 5.27
CA VAL A 601 -2.62 -30.84 6.54
C VAL A 601 -2.12 -29.40 6.57
#